data_AF-A0A4Q1K4Z0-F1
#
_entry.id   AF-A0A4Q1K4Z0-F1
#
_cell.length_a   1.000
_cell.length_b   1.000
_cell.length_c   1.000
_cell.angle_alpha   90.00
_cell.angle_beta   90.00
_cell.angle_gamma   90.00
#
_symmetry.space_group_name_H-M   'P 1'
#
loop_
_entity.id
_entity.type
_entity.pdbx_description
1 polymer ?
#
loop_
_entity_poly.entity_id
_entity_poly.type
_entity_poly.pdbx_seq_one_letter_code
_entity_poly.pdbx_strand_id
1 'polypeptide(L)'
;MNLKFIFFIFVAMNLNAQNEIIEKKDSLKEKTLEFHRENFWKYLPKPTNWTTDFENLYTDIEQTKLDSVIANFEKKAKIEIAIVTIDSLKTSKEEFDDFSLNLANKWGVGKYGKDNGILIAISKCYRRIRILNGYGIEKIISDKETKVIIENYFIPDFRREKYYEGTFKGLLEIIKMIESRGGK
;
A
#
# COMPACT_ATOMS: atom_id res chain seq x y z
N MET A 1 17.07 59.75 -6.07
CA MET A 1 16.67 58.35 -5.85
C MET A 1 17.50 57.81 -4.70
N ASN A 2 16.86 57.36 -3.60
CA ASN A 2 17.56 57.03 -2.35
C ASN A 2 18.22 55.64 -2.46
N LEU A 3 19.48 55.49 -2.07
CA LEU A 3 20.26 54.24 -2.24
C LEU A 3 19.58 53.03 -1.56
N LYS A 4 18.88 53.27 -0.45
CA LYS A 4 18.07 52.26 0.25
C LYS A 4 16.92 51.69 -0.61
N PHE A 5 16.36 52.48 -1.52
CA PHE A 5 15.26 52.06 -2.40
C PHE A 5 15.75 51.13 -3.52
N ILE A 6 16.92 51.42 -4.11
CA ILE A 6 17.55 50.57 -5.14
C ILE A 6 17.91 49.20 -4.56
N PHE A 7 18.47 49.20 -3.34
CA PHE A 7 18.82 47.96 -2.64
C PHE A 7 17.59 47.09 -2.36
N PHE A 8 16.46 47.70 -1.96
CA PHE A 8 15.22 46.98 -1.71
C PHE A 8 14.64 46.33 -2.98
N ILE A 9 14.65 47.05 -4.11
CA ILE A 9 14.22 46.50 -5.41
C ILE A 9 15.12 45.32 -5.80
N PHE A 10 16.43 45.45 -5.65
CA PHE A 10 17.37 44.37 -5.99
C PHE A 10 17.13 43.12 -5.13
N VAL A 11 16.91 43.28 -3.82
CA VAL A 11 16.59 42.15 -2.92
C VAL A 11 15.27 41.49 -3.32
N ALA A 12 14.22 42.28 -3.58
CA ALA A 12 12.91 41.75 -4.00
C ALA A 12 13.00 41.00 -5.33
N MET A 13 13.76 41.52 -6.30
CA MET A 13 14.01 40.84 -7.58
C MET A 13 14.76 39.51 -7.39
N ASN A 14 15.78 39.48 -6.53
CA ASN A 14 16.50 38.23 -6.23
C ASN A 14 15.61 37.19 -5.55
N LEU A 15 14.76 37.62 -4.61
CA LEU A 15 13.83 36.73 -3.93
C LEU A 15 12.79 36.14 -4.91
N ASN A 16 12.26 36.94 -5.83
CA ASN A 16 11.33 36.48 -6.86
C ASN A 16 11.99 35.45 -7.81
N ALA A 17 13.21 35.72 -8.28
CA ALA A 17 13.95 34.79 -9.13
C ALA A 17 14.23 33.45 -8.43
N GLN A 18 14.52 33.46 -7.12
CA GLN A 18 14.68 32.23 -6.34
C GLN A 18 13.37 31.44 -6.23
N ASN A 19 12.24 32.11 -6.02
CA ASN A 19 10.93 31.46 -5.96
C ASN A 19 10.56 30.78 -7.29
N GLU A 20 10.76 31.45 -8.44
CA GLU A 20 10.52 30.86 -9.77
C GLU A 20 11.37 29.61 -10.01
N ILE A 21 12.63 29.59 -9.53
CA ILE A 21 13.52 28.42 -9.64
C ILE A 21 13.01 27.26 -8.78
N ILE A 22 12.51 27.54 -7.57
CA ILE A 22 11.96 26.54 -6.66
C ILE A 22 10.70 25.91 -7.27
N GLU A 23 9.75 26.73 -7.72
CA GLU A 23 8.52 26.27 -8.37
C GLU A 23 8.81 25.39 -9.58
N LYS A 24 9.79 25.75 -10.40
CA LYS A 24 10.20 24.95 -11.56
C LYS A 24 10.80 23.60 -11.16
N LYS A 25 11.58 23.54 -10.07
CA LYS A 25 12.15 22.28 -9.55
C LYS A 25 11.06 21.37 -9.01
N ASP A 26 10.11 21.91 -8.27
CA ASP A 26 8.99 21.15 -7.73
C ASP A 26 8.11 20.57 -8.85
N SER A 27 7.78 21.38 -9.87
CA SER A 27 7.07 20.90 -11.07
C SER A 27 7.82 19.78 -11.81
N LEU A 28 9.15 19.88 -11.92
CA LEU A 28 9.94 18.82 -12.57
C LEU A 28 9.92 17.52 -11.77
N LYS A 29 9.99 17.62 -10.44
CA LYS A 29 9.92 16.48 -9.54
C LYS A 29 8.55 15.79 -9.63
N GLU A 30 7.47 16.56 -9.67
CA GLU A 30 6.11 16.04 -9.84
C GLU A 30 5.94 15.32 -11.18
N LYS A 31 6.34 15.94 -12.30
CA LYS A 31 6.33 15.29 -13.63
C LYS A 31 7.15 14.01 -13.66
N THR A 32 8.29 14.00 -12.99
CA THR A 32 9.13 12.80 -12.88
C THR A 32 8.42 11.71 -12.08
N LEU A 33 7.76 12.07 -10.97
CA LEU A 33 7.02 11.12 -10.14
C LEU A 33 5.82 10.52 -10.87
N GLU A 34 5.04 11.35 -11.57
CA GLU A 34 3.92 10.89 -12.42
C GLU A 34 4.41 9.94 -13.51
N PHE A 35 5.49 10.28 -14.20
CA PHE A 35 6.10 9.39 -15.19
C PHE A 35 6.50 8.03 -14.60
N HIS A 36 7.06 7.98 -13.38
CA HIS A 36 7.38 6.71 -12.73
C HIS A 36 6.13 5.89 -12.39
N ARG A 37 5.07 6.52 -11.91
CA ARG A 37 3.79 5.86 -11.59
C ARG A 37 3.12 5.28 -12.84
N GLU A 38 3.07 6.07 -13.91
CA GLU A 38 2.53 5.65 -15.20
C GLU A 38 3.31 4.46 -15.78
N ASN A 39 4.65 4.53 -15.74
CA ASN A 39 5.48 3.42 -16.19
C ASN A 39 5.30 2.17 -15.32
N PHE A 40 5.24 2.33 -13.99
CA PHE A 40 4.97 1.20 -13.10
C PHE A 40 3.65 0.52 -13.47
N TRP A 41 2.58 1.30 -13.71
CA TRP A 41 1.29 0.73 -14.10
C TRP A 41 1.34 0.05 -15.47
N LYS A 42 2.00 0.67 -16.44
CA LYS A 42 2.17 0.13 -17.79
C LYS A 42 2.95 -1.20 -17.79
N TYR A 43 3.93 -1.32 -16.90
CA TYR A 43 4.81 -2.47 -16.76
C TYR A 43 4.64 -3.16 -15.40
N LEU A 44 3.39 -3.28 -14.95
CA LEU A 44 3.07 -3.81 -13.63
C LEU A 44 3.72 -5.19 -13.44
N PRO A 45 4.65 -5.34 -12.48
CA PRO A 45 5.28 -6.63 -12.24
C PRO A 45 4.25 -7.63 -11.74
N LYS A 46 4.40 -8.89 -12.15
CA LYS A 46 3.67 -9.99 -11.52
C LYS A 46 4.11 -10.09 -10.05
N PRO A 47 3.20 -10.52 -9.14
CA PRO A 47 3.59 -10.76 -7.76
C PRO A 47 4.71 -11.82 -7.73
N THR A 48 5.73 -11.57 -6.92
CA THR A 48 6.89 -12.47 -6.78
C THR A 48 6.58 -13.67 -5.91
N ASN A 49 5.75 -13.46 -4.88
CA ASN A 49 5.20 -14.48 -3.98
C ASN A 49 3.87 -13.96 -3.38
N TRP A 50 3.36 -14.58 -2.32
CA TRP A 50 2.19 -14.08 -1.58
C TRP A 50 2.41 -12.68 -0.99
N THR A 51 3.65 -12.34 -0.63
CA THR A 51 4.06 -11.02 -0.13
C THR A 51 4.93 -10.31 -1.16
N THR A 52 4.61 -9.05 -1.46
CA THR A 52 5.44 -8.15 -2.29
C THR A 52 5.68 -6.85 -1.55
N ASP A 53 6.93 -6.56 -1.18
CA ASP A 53 7.27 -5.43 -0.32
C ASP A 53 8.03 -4.33 -1.09
N PHE A 54 7.31 -3.32 -1.61
CA PHE A 54 7.94 -2.19 -2.30
C PHE A 54 8.52 -1.12 -1.34
N GLU A 55 8.15 -1.15 -0.07
CA GLU A 55 8.62 -0.19 0.95
C GLU A 55 9.77 -0.71 1.82
N ASN A 56 10.18 -1.98 1.66
CA ASN A 56 11.18 -2.65 2.50
C ASN A 56 10.80 -2.60 3.99
N LEU A 57 9.53 -2.87 4.30
CA LEU A 57 9.02 -2.95 5.67
C LEU A 57 9.38 -4.27 6.36
N TYR A 58 9.77 -5.29 5.59
CA TYR A 58 10.01 -6.65 6.05
C TYR A 58 11.39 -7.13 5.63
N THR A 59 12.07 -7.81 6.55
CA THR A 59 13.25 -8.61 6.23
C THR A 59 12.88 -9.85 5.40
N ASP A 60 13.85 -10.46 4.73
CA ASP A 60 13.62 -11.67 3.92
C ASP A 60 13.03 -12.84 4.75
N ILE A 61 13.46 -12.96 6.01
CA ILE A 61 12.95 -13.99 6.94
C ILE A 61 11.49 -13.74 7.27
N GLU A 62 11.12 -12.48 7.49
CA GLU A 62 9.75 -12.05 7.79
C GLU A 62 8.82 -12.27 6.59
N GLN A 63 9.25 -11.90 5.37
CA GLN A 63 8.50 -12.17 4.14
C GLN A 63 8.30 -13.68 3.94
N THR A 64 9.37 -14.46 4.08
CA THR A 64 9.29 -15.93 4.00
C THR A 64 8.30 -16.51 5.02
N LYS A 65 8.24 -15.93 6.22
CA LYS A 65 7.32 -16.36 7.26
C LYS A 65 5.85 -16.04 6.91
N LEU A 66 5.57 -14.84 6.42
CA LEU A 66 4.25 -14.45 5.92
C LEU A 66 3.80 -15.38 4.78
N ASP A 67 4.66 -15.56 3.79
CA ASP A 67 4.41 -16.43 2.63
C ASP A 67 4.12 -17.87 3.04
N SER A 68 4.87 -18.40 4.01
CA SER A 68 4.66 -19.75 4.53
C SER A 68 3.31 -19.91 5.24
N VAL A 69 2.89 -18.90 6.02
CA VAL A 69 1.58 -18.92 6.68
C VAL A 69 0.46 -18.88 5.65
N ILE A 70 0.55 -17.98 4.67
CA ILE A 70 -0.43 -17.84 3.60
C ILE A 70 -0.52 -19.13 2.78
N ALA A 71 0.61 -19.67 2.32
CA ALA A 71 0.64 -20.89 1.51
C ALA A 71 0.01 -22.10 2.25
N ASN A 72 0.24 -22.21 3.55
CA ASN A 72 -0.36 -23.27 4.36
C ASN A 72 -1.87 -23.09 4.54
N PHE A 73 -2.34 -21.85 4.66
CA PHE A 73 -3.75 -21.54 4.73
C PHE A 73 -4.47 -21.79 3.40
N GLU A 74 -3.91 -21.32 2.27
CA GLU A 74 -4.46 -21.55 0.92
C GLU A 74 -4.63 -23.05 0.66
N LYS A 75 -3.65 -23.87 1.01
CA LYS A 75 -3.74 -25.34 0.81
C LYS A 75 -4.96 -25.96 1.49
N LYS A 76 -5.37 -25.43 2.65
CA LYS A 76 -6.47 -25.93 3.48
C LYS A 76 -7.83 -25.34 3.09
N ALA A 77 -7.90 -24.02 2.93
CA ALA A 77 -9.15 -23.27 2.74
C ALA A 77 -9.43 -22.90 1.29
N LYS A 78 -8.46 -23.12 0.39
CA LYS A 78 -8.47 -22.72 -1.04
C LYS A 78 -8.66 -21.23 -1.28
N ILE A 79 -8.60 -20.41 -0.25
CA ILE A 79 -8.66 -18.95 -0.24
C ILE A 79 -7.25 -18.39 -0.43
N GLU A 80 -7.12 -17.40 -1.28
CA GLU A 80 -5.84 -16.75 -1.58
C GLU A 80 -5.73 -15.44 -0.81
N ILE A 81 -4.60 -15.21 -0.15
CA ILE A 81 -4.31 -13.94 0.53
C ILE A 81 -3.02 -13.40 -0.08
N ALA A 82 -3.03 -12.15 -0.51
CA ALA A 82 -1.82 -11.45 -0.95
C ALA A 82 -1.56 -10.26 -0.03
N ILE A 83 -0.28 -9.98 0.23
CA ILE A 83 0.18 -8.81 0.99
C ILE A 83 1.03 -7.96 0.05
N VAL A 84 0.75 -6.66 0.01
CA VAL A 84 1.56 -5.70 -0.74
C VAL A 84 1.83 -4.45 0.08
N THR A 85 3.08 -4.00 0.09
CA THR A 85 3.42 -2.65 0.58
C THR A 85 3.65 -1.74 -0.61
N ILE A 86 3.15 -0.50 -0.56
CA ILE A 86 3.10 0.41 -1.72
C ILE A 86 3.67 1.77 -1.30
N ASP A 87 4.79 2.13 -1.92
CA ASP A 87 5.46 3.41 -1.73
C ASP A 87 4.87 4.53 -2.62
N SER A 88 5.31 5.75 -2.37
CA SER A 88 4.86 6.93 -3.12
C SER A 88 5.26 6.98 -4.60
N LEU A 89 6.21 6.15 -5.04
CA LEU A 89 6.62 6.03 -6.45
C LEU A 89 5.62 5.20 -7.27
N LYS A 90 4.74 4.43 -6.63
CA LYS A 90 3.75 3.57 -7.31
C LYS A 90 2.40 4.26 -7.45
N THR A 91 1.99 5.01 -6.43
CA THR A 91 0.69 5.70 -6.42
C THR A 91 0.72 6.91 -5.49
N SER A 92 -0.22 7.85 -5.69
CA SER A 92 -0.48 8.95 -4.75
C SER A 92 -1.23 8.48 -3.51
N LYS A 93 -1.36 9.35 -2.49
CA LYS A 93 -2.14 9.01 -1.30
C LYS A 93 -3.64 8.92 -1.61
N GLU A 94 -4.08 9.81 -2.48
CA GLU A 94 -5.47 9.98 -2.92
C GLU A 94 -5.93 8.78 -3.73
N GLU A 95 -5.06 8.26 -4.61
CA GLU A 95 -5.35 7.11 -5.48
C GLU A 95 -5.08 5.76 -4.83
N PHE A 96 -4.49 5.71 -3.62
CA PHE A 96 -4.05 4.46 -3.00
C PHE A 96 -5.12 3.36 -2.96
N ASP A 97 -6.37 3.70 -2.63
CA ASP A 97 -7.45 2.72 -2.53
C ASP A 97 -7.83 2.15 -3.90
N ASP A 98 -8.06 3.03 -4.88
CA ASP A 98 -8.41 2.65 -6.26
C ASP A 98 -7.27 1.89 -6.94
N PHE A 99 -6.03 2.33 -6.70
CA PHE A 99 -4.83 1.65 -7.15
C PHE A 99 -4.73 0.24 -6.57
N SER A 100 -4.96 0.09 -5.26
CA SER A 100 -4.92 -1.22 -4.59
C SER A 100 -5.98 -2.18 -5.14
N LEU A 101 -7.20 -1.69 -5.41
CA LEU A 101 -8.26 -2.49 -6.04
C LEU A 101 -7.85 -2.93 -7.46
N ASN A 102 -7.36 -1.99 -8.26
CA ASN A 102 -6.90 -2.27 -9.63
C ASN A 102 -5.72 -3.25 -9.64
N LEU A 103 -4.81 -3.14 -8.67
CA LEU A 103 -3.70 -4.07 -8.47
C LEU A 103 -4.21 -5.47 -8.15
N ALA A 104 -5.15 -5.61 -7.21
CA ALA A 104 -5.76 -6.91 -6.87
C ALA A 104 -6.37 -7.60 -8.10
N ASN A 105 -7.11 -6.83 -8.90
CA ASN A 105 -7.74 -7.32 -10.13
C ASN A 105 -6.71 -7.71 -11.19
N LYS A 106 -5.65 -6.92 -11.38
CA LYS A 106 -4.59 -7.21 -12.36
C LYS A 106 -3.72 -8.40 -11.97
N TRP A 107 -3.42 -8.55 -10.69
CA TRP A 107 -2.71 -9.70 -10.17
C TRP A 107 -3.59 -10.96 -10.13
N GLY A 108 -4.91 -10.80 -10.21
CA GLY A 108 -5.86 -11.91 -10.18
C GLY A 108 -5.83 -12.61 -8.82
N VAL A 109 -5.85 -11.83 -7.73
CA VAL A 109 -5.87 -12.38 -6.38
C VAL A 109 -7.20 -13.10 -6.15
N GLY A 110 -7.17 -14.42 -5.96
CA GLY A 110 -8.34 -15.27 -5.89
C GLY A 110 -8.50 -16.13 -7.15
N LYS A 111 -9.23 -17.24 -7.00
CA LYS A 111 -9.45 -18.19 -8.08
C LYS A 111 -10.57 -17.73 -9.00
N TYR A 112 -10.37 -17.91 -10.29
CA TYR A 112 -11.36 -17.60 -11.33
C TYR A 112 -12.73 -18.21 -10.99
N GLY A 113 -13.77 -17.36 -10.97
CA GLY A 113 -15.15 -17.75 -10.69
C GLY A 113 -15.46 -18.09 -9.23
N LYS A 114 -14.47 -18.02 -8.32
CA LYS A 114 -14.69 -18.17 -6.88
C LYS A 114 -14.61 -16.85 -6.12
N ASP A 115 -13.86 -15.87 -6.66
CA ASP A 115 -13.62 -14.56 -6.06
C ASP A 115 -13.22 -14.67 -4.59
N ASN A 116 -12.39 -15.67 -4.30
CA ASN A 116 -11.99 -16.08 -2.96
C ASN A 116 -10.59 -15.55 -2.60
N GLY A 117 -10.30 -14.34 -3.06
CA GLY A 117 -9.05 -13.62 -2.82
C GLY A 117 -9.20 -12.55 -1.75
N ILE A 118 -8.11 -12.26 -1.04
CA ILE A 118 -7.98 -11.13 -0.12
C ILE A 118 -6.67 -10.41 -0.45
N LEU A 119 -6.72 -9.11 -0.73
CA LEU A 119 -5.50 -8.29 -0.82
C LEU A 119 -5.38 -7.42 0.43
N ILE A 120 -4.23 -7.48 1.10
CA ILE A 120 -3.83 -6.59 2.20
C ILE A 120 -2.83 -5.59 1.63
N ALA A 121 -3.29 -4.38 1.34
CA ALA A 121 -2.45 -3.30 0.83
C ALA A 121 -2.06 -2.35 1.96
N ILE A 122 -0.77 -2.09 2.12
CA ILE A 122 -0.19 -1.26 3.18
C ILE A 122 0.64 -0.15 2.54
N SER A 123 0.58 1.06 3.10
CA SER A 123 1.52 2.13 2.79
C SER A 123 1.97 2.80 4.07
N LYS A 124 3.26 2.64 4.41
CA LYS A 124 3.90 3.35 5.52
C LYS A 124 4.00 4.84 5.21
N CYS A 125 4.41 5.21 4.00
CA CYS A 125 4.55 6.63 3.63
C CYS A 125 3.22 7.40 3.75
N TYR A 126 2.09 6.73 3.52
CA TYR A 126 0.76 7.34 3.66
C TYR A 126 0.06 7.02 4.99
N ARG A 127 0.66 6.16 5.83
CA ARG A 127 0.05 5.59 7.04
C ARG A 127 -1.35 5.03 6.76
N ARG A 128 -1.48 4.30 5.65
CA ARG A 128 -2.75 3.81 5.10
C ARG A 128 -2.68 2.29 4.96
N ILE A 129 -3.81 1.63 5.21
CA ILE A 129 -3.98 0.19 5.00
C ILE A 129 -5.39 -0.04 4.47
N ARG A 130 -5.52 -0.94 3.49
CA ARG A 130 -6.80 -1.41 2.97
C ARG A 130 -6.75 -2.93 2.87
N ILE A 131 -7.82 -3.58 3.31
CA ILE A 131 -8.09 -4.98 3.03
C ILE A 131 -9.20 -5.01 1.99
N LEU A 132 -8.96 -5.69 0.87
CA LEU A 132 -9.89 -5.87 -0.24
C LEU A 132 -10.32 -7.32 -0.25
N ASN A 133 -11.59 -7.55 0.07
CA ASN A 133 -12.19 -8.88 0.03
C ASN A 133 -12.79 -9.13 -1.36
N GLY A 134 -12.53 -10.29 -1.94
CA GLY A 134 -13.29 -10.74 -3.10
C GLY A 134 -14.73 -11.10 -2.72
N TYR A 135 -15.65 -11.08 -3.67
CA TYR A 135 -17.08 -11.34 -3.44
C TYR A 135 -17.37 -12.70 -2.77
N GLY A 136 -16.53 -13.71 -3.02
CA GLY A 136 -16.63 -15.02 -2.37
C GLY A 136 -16.25 -14.98 -0.88
N ILE A 137 -15.37 -14.04 -0.50
CA ILE A 137 -14.90 -13.84 0.87
C ILE A 137 -15.91 -13.05 1.71
N GLU A 138 -16.61 -12.08 1.13
CA GLU A 138 -17.55 -11.22 1.87
C GLU A 138 -18.66 -12.00 2.60
N LYS A 139 -18.99 -13.21 2.10
CA LYS A 139 -19.93 -14.13 2.73
C LYS A 139 -19.39 -14.80 4.00
N ILE A 140 -18.07 -14.82 4.16
CA ILE A 140 -17.34 -15.41 5.29
C ILE A 140 -16.92 -14.31 6.27
N ILE A 141 -16.26 -13.26 5.77
CA ILE A 141 -15.82 -12.11 6.55
C ILE A 141 -16.13 -10.83 5.78
N SER A 142 -16.88 -9.93 6.42
CA SER A 142 -17.31 -8.68 5.81
C SER A 142 -16.24 -7.59 5.89
N ASP A 143 -16.38 -6.56 5.04
CA ASP A 143 -15.54 -5.36 5.06
C ASP A 143 -15.57 -4.62 6.41
N LYS A 144 -16.70 -4.66 7.12
CA LYS A 144 -16.80 -4.10 8.46
C LYS A 144 -15.92 -4.86 9.45
N GLU A 145 -15.87 -6.18 9.34
CA GLU A 145 -15.07 -7.03 10.21
C GLU A 145 -13.58 -6.90 9.92
N THR A 146 -13.18 -6.87 8.64
CA THR A 146 -11.78 -6.61 8.30
C THR A 146 -11.31 -5.23 8.77
N LYS A 147 -12.18 -4.21 8.75
CA LYS A 147 -11.89 -2.91 9.36
C LYS A 147 -11.64 -3.01 10.87
N VAL A 148 -12.43 -3.80 11.59
CA VAL A 148 -12.20 -4.07 13.02
C VAL A 148 -10.87 -4.79 13.25
N ILE A 149 -10.48 -5.73 12.37
CA ILE A 149 -9.17 -6.38 12.45
C ILE A 149 -8.05 -5.35 12.25
N ILE A 150 -8.17 -4.46 11.25
CA ILE A 150 -7.21 -3.37 11.02
C ILE A 150 -6.99 -2.55 12.30
N GLU A 151 -8.08 -2.11 12.92
CA GLU A 151 -8.05 -1.26 14.12
C GLU A 151 -7.41 -1.96 15.33
N ASN A 152 -7.66 -3.25 15.51
CA ASN A 152 -7.25 -3.99 16.70
C ASN A 152 -5.90 -4.71 16.58
N TYR A 153 -5.48 -5.11 15.37
CA TYR A 153 -4.33 -5.98 15.17
C TYR A 153 -3.22 -5.37 14.33
N PHE A 154 -3.55 -4.53 13.34
CA PHE A 154 -2.54 -3.88 12.49
C PHE A 154 -2.08 -2.54 13.09
N ILE A 155 -3.03 -1.62 13.27
CA ILE A 155 -2.75 -0.22 13.66
C ILE A 155 -1.93 -0.09 14.97
N PRO A 156 -2.18 -0.87 16.05
CA PRO A 156 -1.45 -0.71 17.30
C PRO A 156 0.06 -0.98 17.20
N ASP A 157 0.47 -1.89 16.33
CA ASP A 157 1.88 -2.16 16.06
C ASP A 157 2.45 -1.18 15.02
N PHE A 158 1.67 -0.81 13.99
CA PHE A 158 2.08 0.19 12.99
C PHE A 158 2.40 1.55 13.63
N ARG A 159 1.61 1.97 14.64
CA ARG A 159 1.87 3.19 15.43
C ARG A 159 3.22 3.18 16.16
N ARG A 160 3.78 1.98 16.38
CA ARG A 160 5.09 1.77 17.03
C ARG A 160 6.18 1.41 16.01
N GLU A 161 5.93 1.63 14.72
CA GLU A 161 6.81 1.29 13.60
C GLU A 161 7.11 -0.22 13.49
N LYS A 162 6.25 -1.07 14.10
CA LYS A 162 6.34 -2.53 14.10
C LYS A 162 5.46 -3.12 13.00
N TYR A 163 5.81 -2.84 11.74
CA TYR A 163 4.98 -3.22 10.60
C TYR A 163 4.86 -4.73 10.43
N TYR A 164 5.95 -5.48 10.55
CA TYR A 164 5.89 -6.93 10.48
C TYR A 164 4.96 -7.52 11.56
N GLU A 165 5.10 -7.10 12.82
CA GLU A 165 4.29 -7.66 13.91
C GLU A 165 2.80 -7.36 13.74
N GLY A 166 2.45 -6.14 13.31
CA GLY A 166 1.08 -5.76 13.01
C GLY A 166 0.50 -6.57 11.85
N THR A 167 1.25 -6.69 10.77
CA THR A 167 0.85 -7.48 9.59
C THR A 167 0.67 -8.95 9.94
N PHE A 168 1.61 -9.54 10.69
CA PHE A 168 1.55 -10.94 11.08
C PHE A 168 0.36 -11.24 11.99
N LYS A 169 0.12 -10.42 13.02
CA LYS A 169 -1.05 -10.57 13.91
C LYS A 169 -2.36 -10.41 13.16
N GLY A 170 -2.43 -9.40 12.30
CA GLY A 170 -3.60 -9.14 11.47
C GLY A 170 -3.92 -10.30 10.51
N LEU A 171 -2.89 -10.82 9.83
CA LEU A 171 -3.00 -12.02 8.98
C LEU A 171 -3.53 -13.23 9.76
N LEU A 172 -3.00 -13.48 10.96
CA LEU A 172 -3.45 -14.60 11.79
C LEU A 172 -4.91 -14.45 12.23
N GLU A 173 -5.36 -13.24 12.57
CA GLU A 173 -6.77 -13.03 12.94
C GLU A 173 -7.70 -13.19 11.74
N ILE A 174 -7.32 -12.73 10.54
CA ILE A 174 -8.09 -12.98 9.30
C ILE A 174 -8.26 -14.48 9.08
N ILE A 175 -7.16 -15.23 9.13
CA ILE A 175 -7.15 -16.69 8.97
C ILE A 175 -8.06 -17.35 10.00
N LYS A 176 -7.88 -17.01 11.28
CA LYS A 176 -8.68 -17.55 12.38
C LYS A 176 -10.17 -17.27 12.21
N MET A 177 -10.55 -16.05 11.82
CA MET A 177 -11.95 -15.70 11.57
C MET A 177 -12.55 -16.53 10.44
N ILE A 178 -11.83 -16.70 9.33
CA ILE A 178 -12.28 -17.52 8.20
C ILE A 178 -12.41 -18.99 8.59
N GLU A 179 -11.41 -19.56 9.26
CA GLU A 179 -11.43 -20.96 9.71
C GLU A 179 -12.59 -21.24 10.67
N SER A 180 -12.89 -20.30 11.59
CA SER A 180 -14.00 -20.43 12.54
C SER A 180 -15.39 -20.48 11.90
N ARG A 181 -15.51 -20.01 10.65
CA ARG A 181 -16.77 -19.91 9.90
C ARG A 181 -16.92 -20.97 8.82
N GLY A 182 -16.04 -21.97 8.82
CA GLY A 182 -16.10 -23.08 7.88
C GLY A 182 -15.63 -22.72 6.47
N GLY A 183 -14.75 -21.71 6.32
CA GLY A 183 -14.00 -21.49 5.08
C GLY A 183 -13.05 -22.66 4.80
N LYS A 184 -13.58 -23.76 4.27
CA LYS A 184 -12.88 -24.97 3.84
C LYS A 184 -13.09 -25.21 2.35
#